data_AF-A0AAW9PIX0-F1
#
_entry.id   AF-A0AAW9PIX0-F1
#
_cell.length_a   1.000
_cell.length_b   1.000
_cell.length_c   1.000
_cell.angle_alpha   90.00
_cell.angle_beta   90.00
_cell.angle_gamma   90.00
#
_symmetry.space_group_name_H-M   'P 1'
#
loop_
_entity.id
_entity.type
_entity.pdbx_description
1 polymer ?
#
loop_
_entity_poly.entity_id
_entity_poly.type
_entity_poly.pdbx_seq_one_letter_code
_entity_poly.pdbx_strand_id
1 'polypeptide(L)'
;MMMVFGMFVFTLRTVPYQQLRHSQEWRHVKNDRVNQSAAWQYIGPGDDTITLDGVLYPEITGGRWSLSALETIGFAGRPWPLIEGDGQIYGMYLMTRLERGKTEFDRYGNPKKIEFTISLSRADADFREKLQTSSVSDVLDDLKTSATKAVNSVSNSLSSLF
;
A
#
# COMPACT_ATOMS: atom_id res chain seq x y z
N MET A 1 -16.26 5.69 -10.81
CA MET A 1 -15.84 5.06 -9.54
C MET A 1 -14.52 5.71 -9.17
N MET A 2 -14.30 6.14 -7.92
CA MET A 2 -13.11 6.96 -7.58
C MET A 2 -11.98 6.10 -7.03
N MET A 3 -12.28 5.17 -6.12
CA MET A 3 -11.30 4.27 -5.51
C MET A 3 -12.03 3.08 -4.88
N VAL A 4 -11.32 1.99 -4.62
CA VAL A 4 -11.76 0.89 -3.77
C VAL A 4 -10.74 0.62 -2.68
N PHE A 5 -11.25 0.42 -1.48
CA PHE A 5 -10.51 -0.04 -0.32
C PHE A 5 -11.12 -1.36 0.15
N GLY A 6 -10.52 -2.48 -0.25
CA GLY A 6 -11.05 -3.81 0.00
C GLY A 6 -12.42 -4.01 -0.64
N MET A 7 -13.47 -4.11 0.19
CA MET A 7 -14.86 -4.24 -0.26
C MET A 7 -15.58 -2.88 -0.37
N PHE A 8 -14.97 -1.81 0.14
CA PHE A 8 -15.59 -0.49 0.17
C PHE A 8 -15.23 0.32 -1.08
N VAL A 9 -16.25 0.75 -1.80
CA VAL A 9 -16.09 1.45 -3.08
C VAL A 9 -16.44 2.93 -2.90
N PHE A 10 -15.45 3.80 -3.09
CA PHE A 10 -15.62 5.26 -3.09
C PHE A 10 -16.28 5.72 -4.40
N THR A 11 -17.45 6.32 -4.26
CA THR A 11 -18.24 6.89 -5.36
C THR A 11 -18.88 8.20 -4.93
N LEU A 12 -19.34 8.98 -5.91
CA LEU A 12 -20.12 10.20 -5.67
C LEU A 12 -21.41 9.98 -4.87
N ARG A 13 -21.90 8.74 -4.73
CA ARG A 13 -23.11 8.38 -3.96
C ARG A 13 -22.80 7.78 -2.58
N THR A 14 -21.53 7.53 -2.27
CA THR A 14 -21.12 6.88 -1.01
C THR A 14 -20.31 7.86 -0.17
N VAL A 15 -19.01 7.89 -0.38
CA VAL A 15 -18.06 8.77 0.30
C VAL A 15 -17.15 9.33 -0.80
N PRO A 16 -17.49 10.46 -1.41
CA PRO A 16 -16.59 11.11 -2.35
C PRO A 16 -15.48 11.83 -1.60
N TYR A 17 -14.22 11.45 -1.81
CA TYR A 17 -13.08 12.28 -1.43
C TYR A 17 -12.87 13.35 -2.50
N GLN A 18 -12.51 14.56 -2.08
CA GLN A 18 -12.17 15.67 -3.00
C GLN A 18 -10.66 15.80 -3.17
N GLN A 19 -9.89 15.38 -2.17
CA GLN A 19 -8.45 15.46 -2.18
C GLN A 19 -7.85 14.12 -1.77
N LEU A 20 -6.91 13.64 -2.58
CA LEU A 20 -6.02 12.53 -2.27
C LEU A 20 -4.62 13.11 -2.10
N ARG A 21 -4.00 12.87 -0.95
CA ARG A 21 -2.59 13.19 -0.72
C ARG A 21 -1.84 11.91 -0.47
N HIS A 22 -0.76 11.71 -1.20
CA HIS A 22 0.12 10.55 -1.05
C HIS A 22 1.48 11.04 -0.57
N SER A 23 1.89 10.60 0.61
CA SER A 23 3.17 10.93 1.22
C SER A 23 4.03 9.67 1.25
N GLN A 24 5.13 9.69 0.51
CA GLN A 24 6.08 8.58 0.44
C GLN A 24 7.44 9.03 0.95
N GLU A 25 8.02 8.25 1.83
CA GLU A 25 9.37 8.46 2.34
C GLU A 25 10.31 7.37 1.81
N TRP A 26 11.55 7.74 1.53
CA TRP A 26 12.62 6.82 1.18
C TRP A 26 13.78 7.01 2.13
N ARG A 27 14.30 5.91 2.69
CA ARG A 27 15.38 5.96 3.67
C ARG A 27 16.73 5.97 2.97
N HIS A 28 17.48 7.04 3.19
CA HIS A 28 18.85 7.20 2.72
C HIS A 28 19.78 7.50 3.90
N VAL A 29 20.83 6.68 4.08
CA VAL A 29 21.90 6.99 5.04
C VAL A 29 23.02 7.74 4.33
N LYS A 30 23.44 8.84 4.95
CA LYS A 30 24.58 9.64 4.53
C LYS A 30 25.83 9.09 5.22
N ASN A 31 26.84 8.73 4.42
CA ASN A 31 28.14 8.30 4.90
C ASN A 31 29.20 9.33 4.48
N ASP A 32 29.81 10.01 5.46
CA ASP A 32 30.84 11.01 5.22
C ASP A 32 32.17 10.33 4.86
N ARG A 33 32.84 10.84 3.83
CA ARG A 33 34.10 10.31 3.32
C ARG A 33 35.19 11.37 3.46
N VAL A 34 36.38 10.97 3.90
CA VAL A 34 37.51 11.89 4.05
C VAL A 34 37.89 12.45 2.67
N ASN A 35 37.96 13.78 2.57
CA ASN A 35 38.27 14.54 1.33
C ASN A 35 37.34 14.28 0.14
N GLN A 36 36.13 13.75 0.35
CA GLN A 36 35.15 13.52 -0.71
C GLN A 36 33.74 13.93 -0.26
N SER A 37 32.85 14.18 -1.22
CA SER A 37 31.43 14.37 -0.91
C SER A 37 30.84 13.11 -0.28
N ALA A 38 29.96 13.32 0.69
CA ALA A 38 29.27 12.23 1.38
C ALA A 38 28.54 11.31 0.39
N ALA A 39 28.62 10.00 0.61
CA ALA A 39 27.85 9.01 -0.13
C ALA A 39 26.44 8.90 0.46
N TRP A 40 25.44 8.73 -0.40
CA TRP A 40 24.09 8.35 0.02
C TRP A 40 23.87 6.87 -0.30
N GLN A 41 23.44 6.10 0.69
CA GLN A 41 23.08 4.71 0.53
C GLN A 41 21.58 4.52 0.77
N TYR A 42 20.88 3.97 -0.23
CA TYR A 42 19.48 3.60 -0.10
C TYR A 42 19.34 2.34 0.76
N ILE A 43 18.57 2.45 1.84
CA ILE A 43 18.33 1.35 2.78
C ILE A 43 16.97 0.69 2.53
N GLY A 44 16.05 1.39 1.87
CA GLY A 44 14.75 0.85 1.53
C GLY A 44 13.65 1.91 1.59
N PRO A 45 12.41 1.50 1.28
CA PRO A 45 11.25 2.36 1.46
C PRO A 45 11.10 2.74 2.95
N GLY A 46 10.65 3.97 3.19
CA GLY A 46 10.20 4.46 4.49
C GLY A 46 8.68 4.35 4.61
N ASP A 47 8.08 5.24 5.39
CA ASP A 47 6.64 5.24 5.59
C ASP A 47 5.90 5.74 4.34
N ASP A 48 4.80 5.07 4.02
CA ASP A 48 3.88 5.45 2.95
C ASP A 48 2.48 5.65 3.54
N THR A 49 2.01 6.89 3.46
CA THR A 49 0.72 7.31 4.00
C THR A 49 -0.12 7.97 2.91
N ILE A 50 -1.37 7.54 2.78
CA ILE A 50 -2.37 8.15 1.93
C ILE A 50 -3.43 8.80 2.80
N THR A 51 -3.69 10.09 2.58
CA THR A 51 -4.79 10.80 3.23
C THR A 51 -5.87 11.16 2.22
N LEU A 52 -7.10 10.77 2.54
CA LEU A 52 -8.29 11.06 1.74
C LEU A 52 -9.15 12.06 2.51
N ASP A 53 -9.31 13.24 1.95
CA ASP A 53 -10.10 14.32 2.54
C ASP A 53 -11.36 14.56 1.70
N GLY A 54 -12.47 14.75 2.37
CA GLY A 54 -13.70 15.14 1.70
C GLY A 54 -14.80 15.67 2.60
N VAL A 55 -15.85 16.13 1.94
CA VAL A 55 -17.06 16.68 2.52
C VAL A 55 -18.23 15.90 1.95
N LEU A 56 -19.05 15.39 2.85
CA LEU A 56 -20.28 14.69 2.56
C LEU A 56 -21.46 15.57 2.97
N TYR A 57 -22.45 15.67 2.09
CA TYR A 57 -23.74 16.27 2.39
C TYR A 57 -24.79 15.15 2.44
N PRO A 58 -25.13 14.61 3.64
CA PRO A 58 -26.01 13.45 3.76
C PRO A 58 -27.38 13.60 3.09
N GLU A 59 -27.92 14.82 3.03
CA GLU A 59 -29.21 15.10 2.41
C GLU A 59 -29.19 14.95 0.88
N ILE A 60 -28.03 15.16 0.24
CA ILE A 60 -27.88 15.16 -1.22
C ILE A 60 -27.20 13.87 -1.69
N THR A 61 -26.06 13.54 -1.06
CA THR A 61 -25.21 12.42 -1.46
C THR A 61 -25.67 11.09 -0.85
N GLY A 62 -26.41 11.13 0.25
CA GLY A 62 -26.54 9.96 1.14
C GLY A 62 -25.22 9.71 1.89
N GLY A 63 -25.02 8.51 2.41
CA GLY A 63 -23.68 8.10 2.88
C GLY A 63 -23.42 8.11 4.39
N ARG A 64 -24.43 8.40 5.24
CA ARG A 64 -24.29 8.20 6.70
C ARG A 64 -23.88 6.76 7.04
N TRP A 65 -24.53 5.80 6.41
CA TRP A 65 -24.23 4.37 6.57
C TRP A 65 -22.85 3.99 6.02
N SER A 66 -22.40 4.68 4.95
CA SER A 66 -21.10 4.43 4.34
C SER A 66 -19.95 4.79 5.28
N LEU A 67 -20.07 5.89 6.05
CA LEU A 67 -19.09 6.25 7.08
C LEU A 67 -19.06 5.25 8.24
N SER A 68 -20.21 4.68 8.62
CA SER A 68 -20.26 3.60 9.63
C SER A 68 -19.67 2.28 9.09
N ALA A 69 -19.81 2.00 7.80
CA ALA A 69 -19.15 0.85 7.18
C ALA A 69 -17.62 1.00 7.19
N LEU A 70 -17.10 2.18 6.84
CA LEU A 70 -15.67 2.49 6.95
C LEU A 70 -15.15 2.36 8.38
N GLU A 71 -15.92 2.82 9.36
CA GLU A 71 -15.62 2.65 10.78
C GLU A 71 -15.54 1.16 11.18
N THR A 72 -16.46 0.33 10.68
CA THR A 72 -16.43 -1.12 10.89
C THR A 72 -15.18 -1.76 10.26
N ILE A 73 -14.78 -1.31 9.07
CA ILE A 73 -13.55 -1.77 8.41
C ILE A 73 -12.31 -1.35 9.21
N GLY A 74 -12.31 -0.14 9.78
CA GLY A 74 -11.28 0.33 10.70
C GLY A 74 -11.14 -0.58 11.93
N PHE A 75 -12.27 -0.95 12.54
CA PHE A 75 -12.28 -1.90 13.67
C PHE A 75 -11.81 -3.30 13.31
N ALA A 76 -11.95 -3.73 12.04
CA ALA A 76 -11.43 -5.02 11.61
C ALA A 76 -9.90 -5.08 11.68
N GLY A 77 -9.20 -3.94 11.59
CA GLY A 77 -7.74 -3.85 11.75
C GLY A 77 -6.94 -4.65 10.73
N ARG A 78 -7.57 -5.09 9.63
CA ARG A 78 -6.94 -5.89 8.58
C ARG A 78 -6.48 -4.98 7.43
N PRO A 79 -5.32 -5.27 6.81
CA PRO A 79 -4.92 -4.57 5.62
C PRO A 79 -5.78 -4.99 4.43
N TRP A 80 -6.17 -4.02 3.60
CA TRP A 80 -6.99 -4.21 2.42
C TRP A 80 -6.29 -3.67 1.18
N PRO A 81 -6.55 -4.24 -0.01
CA PRO A 81 -6.03 -3.69 -1.25
C PRO A 81 -6.67 -2.32 -1.50
N LEU A 82 -5.81 -1.34 -1.83
CA LEU A 82 -6.20 0.00 -2.25
C LEU A 82 -5.94 0.15 -3.75
N ILE A 83 -7.00 0.42 -4.49
CA ILE A 83 -6.97 0.55 -5.95
C ILE A 83 -7.73 1.80 -6.33
N GLU A 84 -7.12 2.67 -7.11
CA GLU A 84 -7.75 3.87 -7.65
C GLU A 84 -8.65 3.55 -8.84
N GLY A 85 -9.65 4.38 -9.07
CA GLY A 85 -10.66 4.18 -10.12
C GLY A 85 -10.13 4.34 -11.54
N ASP A 86 -8.92 4.88 -11.71
CA ASP A 86 -8.18 4.94 -12.98
C ASP A 86 -7.38 3.65 -13.28
N GLY A 87 -7.30 2.73 -12.32
CA GLY A 87 -6.59 1.46 -12.43
C GLY A 87 -5.23 1.41 -11.70
N GLN A 88 -4.80 2.48 -11.02
CA GLN A 88 -3.57 2.44 -10.23
C GLN A 88 -3.75 1.57 -8.98
N ILE A 89 -2.83 0.61 -8.78
CA ILE A 89 -2.83 -0.28 -7.62
C ILE A 89 -1.75 0.18 -6.64
N TYR A 90 -2.15 0.70 -5.48
CA TYR A 90 -1.21 1.15 -4.45
C TYR A 90 -0.66 -0.01 -3.61
N GLY A 91 -1.45 -1.08 -3.44
CA GLY A 91 -1.08 -2.25 -2.66
C GLY A 91 -1.93 -2.38 -1.39
N MET A 92 -1.35 -2.94 -0.32
CA MET A 92 -2.07 -3.26 0.91
C MET A 92 -1.97 -2.11 1.93
N TYR A 93 -3.11 -1.52 2.27
CA TYR A 93 -3.22 -0.41 3.22
C TYR A 93 -4.07 -0.78 4.42
N LEU A 94 -3.71 -0.25 5.57
CA LEU A 94 -4.47 -0.28 6.81
C LEU A 94 -5.04 1.11 7.08
N MET A 95 -6.29 1.17 7.54
CA MET A 95 -6.87 2.43 8.02
C MET A 95 -6.36 2.72 9.44
N THR A 96 -5.59 3.79 9.59
CA THR A 96 -5.00 4.19 10.88
C THR A 96 -5.84 5.22 11.59
N ARG A 97 -6.52 6.10 10.84
CA ARG A 97 -7.36 7.17 11.40
C ARG A 97 -8.57 7.43 10.53
N LEU A 98 -9.71 7.60 11.17
CA LEU A 98 -10.93 8.15 10.58
C LEU A 98 -11.40 9.31 11.46
N GLU A 99 -11.33 10.51 10.92
CA GLU A 99 -11.84 11.73 11.55
C GLU A 99 -13.09 12.21 10.83
N ARG A 100 -14.10 12.64 11.60
CA ARG A 100 -15.39 13.10 11.06
C ARG A 100 -15.86 14.34 11.82
N GLY A 101 -15.84 15.50 11.16
CA GLY A 101 -16.39 16.76 11.64
C GLY A 101 -17.83 16.94 11.18
N LYS A 102 -18.79 16.89 12.12
CA LYS A 102 -20.21 17.12 11.82
C LYS A 102 -20.56 18.59 12.04
N THR A 103 -21.10 19.24 11.03
CA THR A 103 -21.49 20.65 11.05
C THR A 103 -22.89 20.83 10.48
N GLU A 104 -23.51 21.98 10.77
CA GLU A 104 -24.87 22.33 10.36
C GLU A 104 -25.91 21.29 10.78
N PHE A 105 -26.26 21.28 12.06
CA PHE A 105 -27.26 20.36 12.58
C PHE A 105 -28.69 20.86 12.28
N ASP A 106 -29.55 19.95 11.83
CA ASP A 106 -30.99 20.21 11.69
C ASP A 106 -31.70 20.19 13.07
N ARG A 107 -32.97 20.59 13.11
CA ARG A 107 -33.83 20.57 14.31
C ARG A 107 -33.88 19.20 15.02
N TYR A 108 -33.63 18.13 14.28
CA TYR A 108 -33.61 16.75 14.78
C TYR A 108 -32.20 16.25 15.16
N GLY A 109 -31.18 17.14 15.16
CA GLY A 109 -29.80 16.79 15.50
C GLY A 109 -29.04 16.03 14.42
N ASN A 110 -29.60 15.91 13.20
CA ASN A 110 -28.91 15.30 12.07
C ASN A 110 -27.95 16.30 11.43
N PRO A 111 -26.69 15.93 11.15
CA PRO A 111 -25.74 16.82 10.49
C PRO A 111 -26.05 16.94 8.98
N LYS A 112 -26.05 18.16 8.47
CA LYS A 112 -26.20 18.45 7.03
C LYS A 112 -24.87 18.45 6.29
N LYS A 113 -23.78 18.72 7.00
CA LYS A 113 -22.42 18.68 6.46
C LYS A 113 -21.55 17.78 7.34
N ILE A 114 -20.84 16.85 6.71
CA ILE A 114 -19.88 15.97 7.39
C ILE A 114 -18.57 16.05 6.64
N GLU A 115 -17.58 16.68 7.25
CA GLU A 115 -16.20 16.66 6.80
C GLU A 115 -15.55 15.39 7.31
N PHE A 116 -14.78 14.71 6.48
CA PHE A 116 -14.08 13.50 6.86
C PHE A 116 -12.64 13.51 6.35
N THR A 117 -11.77 12.95 7.16
CA THR A 117 -10.37 12.71 6.82
C THR A 117 -10.05 11.26 7.18
N ILE A 118 -9.61 10.50 6.17
CA ILE A 118 -9.17 9.12 6.32
C ILE A 118 -7.66 9.10 6.14
N SER A 119 -6.95 8.54 7.11
CA SER A 119 -5.52 8.26 6.98
C SER A 119 -5.33 6.75 6.82
N LEU A 120 -4.66 6.38 5.74
CA LEU A 120 -4.30 5.03 5.37
C LEU A 120 -2.78 4.92 5.46
N SER A 121 -2.28 3.92 6.17
CA SER A 121 -0.85 3.62 6.21
C SER A 121 -0.60 2.28 5.52
N ARG A 122 0.50 2.20 4.80
CA ARG A 122 0.92 0.97 4.15
C ARG A 122 1.26 -0.09 5.18
N ALA A 123 0.63 -1.26 5.10
CA ALA A 123 0.69 -2.25 6.16
C ALA A 123 1.92 -3.17 6.10
N ASP A 124 2.42 -3.53 4.91
CA ASP A 124 3.69 -4.25 4.83
C ASP A 124 4.26 -4.38 3.40
N ALA A 125 5.53 -4.77 3.37
CA ALA A 125 6.44 -4.92 2.24
C ALA A 125 5.74 -5.28 0.92
N ASP A 126 6.00 -4.38 -0.02
CA ASP A 126 5.62 -4.46 -1.42
C ASP A 126 5.73 -5.91 -1.94
N PHE A 127 4.75 -6.38 -2.70
CA PHE A 127 4.95 -7.59 -3.51
C PHE A 127 6.23 -7.45 -4.36
N ARG A 128 6.61 -6.20 -4.68
CA ARG A 128 7.86 -5.78 -5.33
C ARG A 128 9.13 -5.93 -4.48
N GLU A 129 9.03 -5.83 -3.15
CA GLU A 129 10.13 -6.00 -2.21
C GLU A 129 10.45 -7.49 -2.04
N LYS A 130 9.41 -8.34 -2.07
CA LYS A 130 9.58 -9.79 -2.26
C LYS A 130 10.22 -10.14 -3.60
N LEU A 131 9.87 -9.45 -4.69
CA LEU A 131 10.51 -9.65 -6.00
C LEU A 131 11.98 -9.18 -6.04
N GLN A 132 12.36 -8.15 -5.27
CA GLN A 132 13.75 -7.72 -5.13
C GLN A 132 14.58 -8.65 -4.22
N THR A 133 13.98 -9.25 -3.20
CA THR A 133 14.66 -10.24 -2.35
C THR A 133 14.83 -11.58 -3.04
N SER A 134 13.92 -11.98 -3.93
CA SER A 134 14.12 -13.09 -4.87
C SER A 134 14.89 -12.67 -6.13
N SER A 135 15.88 -11.78 -5.99
CA SER A 135 16.66 -11.29 -7.11
C SER A 135 17.59 -12.37 -7.66
N VAL A 136 17.90 -12.19 -8.95
CA VAL A 136 18.70 -12.98 -9.90
C VAL A 136 19.82 -13.88 -9.33
N SER A 137 20.41 -13.59 -8.17
CA SER A 137 21.40 -14.44 -7.51
C SER A 137 20.87 -15.83 -7.16
N ASP A 138 19.65 -15.94 -6.61
CA ASP A 138 19.09 -17.24 -6.22
C ASP A 138 18.78 -18.10 -7.46
N VAL A 139 18.26 -17.47 -8.52
CA VAL A 139 18.03 -18.13 -9.81
C VAL A 139 19.35 -18.52 -10.49
N LEU A 140 20.39 -17.70 -10.36
CA LEU A 140 21.72 -17.99 -10.90
C LEU A 140 22.43 -19.11 -10.13
N ASP A 141 22.28 -19.16 -8.82
CA ASP A 141 22.83 -20.21 -7.98
C ASP A 141 22.07 -21.53 -8.17
N ASP A 142 20.77 -21.50 -8.42
CA ASP A 142 20.00 -22.67 -8.86
C ASP A 142 20.42 -23.17 -10.26
N LEU A 143 20.71 -22.25 -11.19
CA LEU A 143 21.25 -22.59 -12.52
C LEU A 143 22.64 -23.19 -12.44
N LYS A 144 23.55 -22.63 -11.63
CA LYS A 144 24.88 -23.21 -11.37
C LYS A 144 24.74 -24.59 -10.73
N THR A 145 23.89 -24.73 -9.72
CA THR A 145 23.67 -26.01 -9.04
C THR A 145 23.13 -27.07 -10.02
N SER A 146 22.23 -26.67 -10.92
CA SER A 146 21.69 -27.55 -11.96
C SER A 146 22.75 -27.94 -13.00
N ALA A 147 23.58 -26.99 -13.43
CA ALA A 147 24.70 -27.26 -14.34
C ALA A 147 25.75 -28.19 -13.70
N THR A 148 26.13 -27.96 -12.44
CA THR A 148 27.07 -28.80 -11.71
C THR A 148 26.52 -30.22 -11.51
N LYS A 149 25.23 -30.37 -11.23
CA LYS A 149 24.57 -31.68 -11.15
C LYS A 149 24.57 -32.42 -12.49
N ALA A 150 24.32 -31.72 -13.59
CA ALA A 150 24.36 -32.31 -14.93
C ALA A 150 25.79 -32.71 -15.36
N VAL A 151 26.80 -31.90 -15.03
CA VAL A 151 28.20 -32.25 -15.30
C VAL A 151 28.63 -33.47 -14.48
N ASN A 152 28.25 -33.52 -13.20
CA ASN A 152 28.58 -34.67 -12.34
C ASN A 152 27.87 -35.95 -12.76
N SER A 153 26.62 -35.89 -13.25
CA SER A 153 25.92 -37.08 -13.75
C SER A 153 26.56 -37.63 -15.02
N VAL A 154 26.99 -36.75 -15.95
CA VAL A 154 27.73 -37.15 -17.15
C VAL A 154 29.10 -37.72 -16.79
N SER A 155 29.85 -37.06 -15.90
CA SER A 155 31.16 -37.57 -15.45
C SER A 155 31.06 -38.94 -14.79
N ASN A 156 30.04 -39.17 -13.95
CA ASN A 156 29.85 -40.46 -13.29
C ASN A 156 29.40 -41.57 -14.25
N SER A 157 28.71 -41.21 -15.34
CA SER A 157 28.31 -42.18 -16.37
C SER A 157 29.47 -42.60 -17.28
N LEU A 158 30.51 -41.76 -17.39
CA LEU A 158 31.71 -42.06 -18.18
C LEU A 158 32.75 -42.84 -17.36
N SER A 159 32.84 -42.59 -16.05
CA SER A 159 33.71 -43.36 -15.15
C SER A 159 33.21 -44.78 -14.88
N SER A 160 31.93 -45.07 -15.10
CA SER A 160 31.37 -46.42 -14.99
C SER A 160 31.50 -47.26 -16.28
N LEU A 161 32.03 -46.68 -17.36
CA LEU A 161 32.25 -47.34 -18.65
C LEU A 161 33.70 -47.80 -18.88
N PHE A 162 34.61 -47.47 -17.96
CA PHE A 162 35.99 -47.97 -17.91
C PHE A 162 36.20 -48.74 -16.60
#